data_AF-A0A9W9D217-F1
#
_entry.id   AF-A0A9W9D217-F1
#
_cell.length_a   1.000
_cell.length_b   1.000
_cell.length_c   1.000
_cell.angle_alpha   90.00
_cell.angle_beta   90.00
_cell.angle_gamma   90.00
#
_symmetry.space_group_name_H-M   'P 1'
#
loop_
_entity.id
_entity.type
_entity.pdbx_description
1 polymer ?
#
loop_
_entity_poly.entity_id
_entity_poly.type
_entity_poly.pdbx_seq_one_letter_code
_entity_poly.pdbx_strand_id
1 'polypeptide(L)'
;MRKEPSPPSSSDDEIDFKRKGNRMLGMKHHEGTRKRWRDAITERERKRYEGVWAANKGILIPNSARRGSGYEDDDPGQDVANLVVREIWNRSRLPEHVLEEVWALVDGREVGRLTRVEFVVGLWLVDQRLKGRKLPTRVSDSVWTSARGLGIKVKVRT
;
A
#
# COMPACT_ATOMS: atom_id res chain seq x y z
N MET A 1 -54.32 35.18 34.17
CA MET A 1 -53.76 35.24 35.54
C MET A 1 -52.43 36.00 35.45
N ARG A 2 -52.22 37.01 36.32
CA ARG A 2 -51.05 37.93 36.32
C ARG A 2 -50.02 37.54 37.40
N LYS A 3 -48.76 37.95 37.15
CA LYS A 3 -47.56 38.13 38.02
C LYS A 3 -46.56 36.96 38.19
N GLU A 4 -45.31 37.22 37.81
CA GLU A 4 -44.08 36.75 38.47
C GLU A 4 -43.61 37.83 39.50
N PRO A 5 -42.48 37.75 40.27
CA PRO A 5 -41.52 36.66 40.62
C PRO A 5 -41.06 36.58 42.13
N SER A 6 -40.35 35.49 42.49
CA SER A 6 -39.17 35.30 43.42
C SER A 6 -39.25 35.49 44.98
N PRO A 7 -38.14 35.25 45.76
CA PRO A 7 -37.72 34.05 46.53
C PRO A 7 -37.60 34.35 48.08
N PRO A 8 -36.97 33.58 49.00
CA PRO A 8 -35.48 33.63 49.19
C PRO A 8 -34.78 32.46 49.95
N SER A 9 -33.43 32.50 49.96
CA SER A 9 -32.51 32.08 51.05
C SER A 9 -32.28 30.56 51.26
N SER A 10 -31.12 30.00 51.55
CA SER A 10 -29.69 30.35 51.65
C SER A 10 -29.03 29.03 52.08
N SER A 11 -27.81 28.70 51.61
CA SER A 11 -26.70 28.23 52.46
C SER A 11 -25.53 27.75 51.61
N ASP A 12 -24.37 28.23 52.04
CA ASP A 12 -23.01 27.94 51.61
C ASP A 12 -22.69 26.46 51.46
N ASP A 13 -21.94 26.14 50.41
CA ASP A 13 -20.82 25.20 50.50
C ASP A 13 -19.76 25.65 49.48
N GLU A 14 -18.75 26.37 49.97
CA GLU A 14 -17.49 26.61 49.27
C GLU A 14 -16.78 25.27 49.00
N ILE A 15 -16.46 24.99 47.73
CA ILE A 15 -15.44 23.98 47.40
C ILE A 15 -14.30 24.65 46.63
N ASP A 16 -13.22 24.82 47.39
CA ASP A 16 -11.91 25.35 47.04
C ASP A 16 -11.20 24.59 45.92
N PHE A 17 -10.29 25.33 45.29
CA PHE A 17 -9.60 25.13 44.04
C PHE A 17 -8.68 23.89 43.99
N LYS A 18 -8.69 23.19 42.86
CA LYS A 18 -7.46 22.61 42.29
C LYS A 18 -7.54 22.45 40.77
N ARG A 19 -7.08 23.49 40.06
CA ARG A 19 -6.69 23.41 38.64
C ARG A 19 -5.57 22.38 38.50
N LYS A 20 -5.89 21.16 38.08
CA LYS A 20 -4.90 20.25 37.52
C LYS A 20 -4.94 20.38 36.02
N GLY A 21 -4.16 21.35 35.52
CA GLY A 21 -3.93 21.54 34.09
C GLY A 21 -3.37 20.25 33.52
N ASN A 22 -4.23 19.49 32.84
CA ASN A 22 -3.79 18.41 31.98
C ASN A 22 -3.18 19.10 30.78
N ARG A 23 -1.87 19.39 30.86
CA ARG A 23 -1.05 19.74 29.70
C ARG A 23 -1.22 18.57 28.75
N MET A 24 -2.15 18.72 27.79
CA MET A 24 -2.15 17.94 26.58
C MET A 24 -0.76 18.13 26.01
N LEU A 25 0.10 17.13 26.21
CA LEU A 25 1.40 17.06 25.61
C LEU A 25 1.09 17.07 24.12
N GLY A 26 1.26 18.24 23.50
CA GLY A 26 1.15 18.42 22.09
C GLY A 26 2.05 17.38 21.46
N MET A 27 1.44 16.31 20.95
CA MET A 27 2.09 15.51 19.93
C MET A 27 2.35 16.51 18.82
N LYS A 28 3.58 17.00 18.76
CA LYS A 28 4.06 17.80 17.65
C LYS A 28 3.72 16.99 16.41
N HIS A 29 2.68 17.41 15.71
CA HIS A 29 2.42 16.87 14.40
C HIS A 29 3.60 17.34 13.56
N HIS A 30 4.55 16.43 13.33
CA HIS A 30 5.55 16.63 12.31
C HIS A 30 4.78 16.85 11.02
N GLU A 31 4.73 18.10 10.58
CA GLU A 31 4.00 18.56 9.41
C GLU A 31 4.47 17.87 8.11
N GLY A 32 5.58 17.13 8.18
CA GLY A 32 6.07 16.21 7.15
C GLY A 32 5.28 14.90 6.97
N THR A 33 4.32 14.56 7.85
CA THR A 33 3.52 13.31 7.70
C THR A 33 2.48 13.37 6.58
N ARG A 34 2.19 14.56 6.03
CA ARG A 34 1.21 14.76 4.95
C ARG A 34 1.63 14.21 3.57
N LYS A 35 2.88 13.77 3.39
CA LYS A 35 3.42 13.29 2.11
C LYS A 35 3.92 11.85 2.12
N ARG A 36 3.61 11.08 3.16
CA ARG A 36 4.13 9.71 3.29
C ARG A 36 3.47 8.81 2.23
N TRP A 37 4.29 8.37 1.28
CA TRP A 37 3.97 7.26 0.39
C TRP A 37 3.41 6.10 1.25
N ARG A 38 2.39 5.40 0.77
CA ARG A 38 1.91 4.23 1.52
C ARG A 38 3.02 3.19 1.44
N ASP A 39 3.64 2.88 2.57
CA ASP A 39 4.79 1.97 2.61
C ASP A 39 4.39 0.48 2.58
N ALA A 40 3.12 0.14 2.36
CA ALA A 40 2.68 -1.25 2.34
C ALA A 40 1.42 -1.49 1.47
N ILE A 41 1.39 -2.68 0.85
CA ILE A 41 0.22 -3.26 0.17
C ILE A 41 -0.66 -3.92 1.23
N THR A 42 -1.94 -3.56 1.27
CA THR A 42 -2.87 -4.24 2.20
C THR A 42 -3.15 -5.66 1.73
N GLU A 43 -3.52 -6.54 2.67
CA GLU A 43 -3.89 -7.92 2.36
C GLU A 43 -5.02 -8.02 1.33
N ARG A 44 -6.01 -7.11 1.40
CA ARG A 44 -7.11 -7.03 0.44
C ARG A 44 -6.62 -6.61 -0.95
N GLU A 45 -5.71 -5.63 -1.04
CA GLU A 45 -5.10 -5.23 -2.31
C GLU A 45 -4.28 -6.39 -2.91
N ARG A 46 -3.41 -7.01 -2.11
CA ARG A 46 -2.59 -8.15 -2.50
C ARG A 46 -3.44 -9.28 -3.09
N LYS A 47 -4.48 -9.74 -2.38
CA LYS A 47 -5.38 -10.80 -2.86
C LYS A 47 -6.06 -10.47 -4.18
N ARG A 48 -6.48 -9.21 -4.39
CA ARG A 48 -7.07 -8.79 -5.68
C ARG A 48 -6.05 -8.87 -6.81
N TYR A 49 -4.85 -8.35 -6.59
CA TYR A 49 -3.79 -8.38 -7.61
C TYR A 49 -3.29 -9.79 -7.89
N GLU A 50 -3.20 -10.65 -6.87
CA GLU A 50 -2.89 -12.07 -7.02
C GLU A 50 -3.95 -12.82 -7.84
N GLY A 51 -5.23 -12.45 -7.70
CA GLY A 51 -6.29 -12.97 -8.55
C GLY A 51 -6.08 -12.63 -10.03
N VAL A 52 -5.65 -11.39 -10.32
CA VAL A 52 -5.30 -10.99 -11.69
C VAL A 52 -4.07 -11.75 -12.18
N TRP A 53 -3.02 -11.87 -11.36
CA TRP A 53 -1.83 -12.66 -11.71
C TRP A 53 -2.18 -14.11 -12.02
N ALA A 54 -2.96 -14.76 -11.16
CA ALA A 54 -3.32 -16.17 -11.29
C ALA A 54 -4.09 -16.46 -12.58
N ALA A 55 -4.88 -15.49 -13.06
CA ALA A 55 -5.62 -15.59 -14.32
C ALA A 55 -4.75 -15.39 -15.57
N ASN A 56 -3.57 -14.78 -15.44
CA ASN A 56 -2.75 -14.36 -16.58
C ASN A 56 -1.36 -15.03 -16.65
N LYS A 57 -0.95 -15.76 -15.60
CA LYS A 57 0.33 -16.46 -15.57
C LYS A 57 0.44 -17.54 -16.65
N GLY A 58 1.65 -17.70 -17.18
CA GLY A 58 1.96 -18.70 -18.21
C GLY A 58 1.48 -18.34 -19.62
N ILE A 59 0.67 -17.29 -19.79
CA ILE A 59 0.24 -16.76 -21.09
C ILE A 59 1.45 -16.16 -21.80
N LEU A 60 1.64 -16.51 -23.08
CA LEU A 60 2.77 -16.09 -23.92
C LEU A 60 4.16 -16.45 -23.36
N ILE A 61 4.25 -17.44 -22.47
CA ILE A 61 5.53 -18.00 -22.04
C ILE A 61 5.89 -19.17 -22.96
N PRO A 62 6.95 -19.05 -23.80
CA PRO A 62 7.31 -20.09 -24.74
C PRO A 62 7.83 -21.34 -24.02
N ASN A 63 7.56 -22.51 -24.62
CA ASN A 63 7.94 -23.80 -24.03
C ASN A 63 9.46 -23.97 -23.88
N SER A 64 10.25 -23.23 -24.67
CA SER A 64 11.71 -23.15 -24.53
C SER A 64 12.13 -22.52 -23.20
N ALA A 65 11.44 -21.48 -22.73
CA ALA A 65 11.71 -20.87 -21.43
C ALA A 65 11.40 -21.84 -20.29
N ARG A 66 10.34 -22.65 -20.43
CA ARG A 66 9.91 -23.65 -19.43
C ARG A 66 10.85 -24.85 -19.27
N ARG A 67 11.77 -25.08 -20.23
CA ARG A 67 12.71 -26.21 -20.19
C ARG A 67 14.09 -25.84 -19.63
N GLY A 68 14.29 -24.59 -19.21
CA GLY A 68 15.64 -24.04 -18.97
C GLY A 68 16.01 -23.73 -17.52
N SER A 69 15.09 -23.66 -16.57
CA SER A 69 15.45 -23.35 -15.17
C SER A 69 15.74 -24.64 -14.42
N GLY A 70 17.01 -25.07 -14.39
CA GLY A 70 17.49 -26.06 -13.42
C GLY A 70 17.40 -25.58 -11.95
N TYR A 71 16.75 -24.45 -11.69
CA TYR A 71 16.47 -23.88 -10.38
C TYR A 71 14.99 -24.05 -10.09
N GLU A 72 14.67 -24.87 -9.10
CA GLU A 72 13.29 -25.26 -8.73
C GLU A 72 12.38 -24.09 -8.35
N ASP A 73 12.95 -22.91 -8.07
CA ASP A 73 12.22 -21.71 -7.63
C ASP A 73 11.84 -20.74 -8.77
N ASP A 74 12.45 -20.86 -9.96
CA ASP A 74 12.14 -20.03 -11.14
C ASP A 74 11.33 -20.88 -12.12
N ASP A 75 10.05 -21.13 -11.84
CA ASP A 75 9.13 -21.72 -12.84
C ASP A 75 8.58 -20.58 -13.73
N PRO A 76 9.15 -20.34 -14.93
CA PRO A 76 8.66 -19.29 -15.82
C PRO A 76 7.22 -19.55 -16.28
N GLY A 77 6.69 -20.78 -16.13
CA GLY A 77 5.28 -21.08 -16.32
C GLY A 77 4.35 -20.35 -15.35
N GLN A 78 4.86 -19.88 -14.21
CA GLN A 78 4.11 -19.06 -13.24
C GLN A 78 4.27 -17.55 -13.46
N ASP A 79 5.14 -17.13 -14.39
CA ASP A 79 5.37 -15.72 -14.66
C ASP A 79 4.35 -15.17 -15.67
N VAL A 80 4.22 -13.84 -15.69
CA VAL A 80 3.40 -13.12 -16.66
C VAL A 80 4.32 -12.38 -17.62
N ALA A 81 4.21 -12.67 -18.93
CA ALA A 81 5.03 -12.04 -19.96
C ALA A 81 4.76 -10.53 -20.06
N ASN A 82 5.79 -9.73 -20.37
CA ASN A 82 5.70 -8.28 -20.53
C ASN A 82 4.52 -7.81 -21.40
N LEU A 83 4.24 -8.47 -22.52
CA LEU A 83 3.14 -8.11 -23.42
C LEU A 83 1.79 -8.20 -22.72
N VAL A 84 1.58 -9.27 -21.95
CA VAL A 84 0.36 -9.48 -21.16
C VAL A 84 0.26 -8.42 -20.06
N VAL A 85 1.37 -8.13 -19.37
CA VAL A 85 1.42 -7.07 -18.34
C VAL A 85 1.07 -5.71 -18.93
N ARG A 86 1.69 -5.32 -20.05
CA ARG A 86 1.41 -4.05 -20.75
C ARG A 86 -0.05 -3.95 -21.16
N GLU A 87 -0.63 -5.02 -21.71
CA GLU A 87 -2.06 -5.03 -22.08
C GLU A 87 -2.96 -4.79 -20.87
N ILE A 88 -2.70 -5.48 -19.75
CA ILE A 88 -3.47 -5.32 -18.50
C ILE A 88 -3.34 -3.89 -17.97
N TRP A 89 -2.11 -3.36 -17.89
CA TRP A 89 -1.86 -2.02 -17.35
C TRP A 89 -2.41 -0.91 -18.24
N ASN A 90 -2.41 -1.09 -19.56
CA ASN A 90 -3.01 -0.12 -20.50
C ASN A 90 -4.51 0.12 -20.24
N ARG A 91 -5.23 -0.84 -19.64
CA ARG A 91 -6.63 -0.67 -19.25
C ARG A 91 -6.84 0.38 -18.15
N SER A 92 -5.78 0.76 -17.43
CA SER A 92 -5.80 1.86 -16.46
C SER A 92 -5.92 3.25 -17.10
N ARG A 93 -5.68 3.36 -18.41
CA ARG A 93 -5.63 4.63 -19.17
C ARG A 93 -4.58 5.63 -18.66
N LEU A 94 -3.57 5.15 -17.93
CA LEU A 94 -2.39 5.97 -17.66
C LEU A 94 -1.56 6.14 -18.95
N PRO A 95 -0.81 7.27 -19.09
CA PRO A 95 0.11 7.45 -20.20
C PRO A 95 1.15 6.33 -20.28
N GLU A 96 1.53 5.93 -21.49
CA GLU A 96 2.47 4.82 -21.72
C GLU A 96 3.80 5.02 -20.99
N HIS A 97 4.39 6.22 -21.05
CA HIS A 97 5.64 6.52 -20.35
C HIS A 97 5.56 6.28 -18.82
N VAL A 98 4.38 6.47 -18.20
CA VAL A 98 4.18 6.19 -16.77
C VAL A 98 4.16 4.69 -16.53
N LEU A 99 3.56 3.91 -17.42
CA LEU A 99 3.52 2.45 -17.31
C LEU A 99 4.91 1.84 -17.52
N GLU A 100 5.72 2.43 -18.40
CA GLU A 100 7.12 2.04 -18.57
C GLU A 100 7.97 2.35 -17.34
N GLU A 101 7.74 3.49 -16.69
CA GLU A 101 8.39 3.81 -15.41
C GLU A 101 7.98 2.79 -14.32
N VAL A 102 6.70 2.39 -14.26
CA VAL A 102 6.26 1.31 -13.36
C VAL A 102 6.94 -0.01 -13.68
N TRP A 103 7.09 -0.36 -14.96
CA TRP A 103 7.78 -1.58 -15.39
C TRP A 103 9.23 -1.59 -14.90
N ALA A 104 9.97 -0.50 -15.15
CA ALA A 104 11.36 -0.36 -14.74
C ALA A 104 11.55 -0.44 -13.22
N LEU A 105 10.53 -0.08 -12.43
CA LEU A 105 10.57 -0.20 -10.97
C LEU A 105 10.41 -1.65 -10.46
N VAL A 106 9.87 -2.57 -11.27
CA VAL A 106 9.55 -3.94 -10.83
C VAL A 106 10.33 -5.03 -11.55
N ASP A 107 10.72 -4.84 -12.81
CA ASP A 107 11.49 -5.82 -13.58
C ASP A 107 12.99 -5.72 -13.29
N GLY A 108 13.39 -5.97 -12.04
CA GLY A 108 14.80 -5.87 -11.63
C GLY A 108 15.71 -6.94 -12.22
N ARG A 109 15.13 -8.02 -12.78
CA ARG A 109 15.86 -9.12 -13.42
C ARG A 109 16.05 -8.90 -14.93
N GLU A 110 15.37 -7.92 -15.51
CA GLU A 110 15.38 -7.59 -16.95
C GLU A 110 15.10 -8.80 -17.86
N VAL A 111 14.25 -9.74 -17.41
CA VAL A 111 13.95 -10.97 -18.16
C VAL A 111 12.72 -10.85 -19.05
N GLY A 112 12.05 -9.70 -19.03
CA GLY A 112 10.86 -9.44 -19.85
C GLY A 112 9.60 -10.17 -19.36
N ARG A 113 9.58 -10.61 -18.11
CA ARG A 113 8.43 -11.29 -17.47
C ARG A 113 8.45 -11.02 -15.97
N LEU A 114 7.27 -10.98 -15.36
CA LEU A 114 7.13 -10.69 -13.93
C LEU A 114 6.69 -11.94 -13.16
N THR A 115 7.37 -12.20 -12.06
CA THR A 115 6.91 -13.12 -11.01
C THR A 115 5.62 -12.60 -10.37
N ARG A 116 4.98 -13.45 -9.56
CA ARG A 116 3.83 -13.05 -8.72
C ARG A 116 4.10 -11.75 -7.95
N VAL A 117 5.25 -11.67 -7.29
CA VAL A 117 5.56 -10.56 -6.38
C VAL A 117 5.77 -9.26 -7.18
N GLU A 118 6.56 -9.32 -8.25
CA GLU A 118 6.81 -8.17 -9.14
C GLU A 118 5.50 -7.68 -9.78
N PHE A 119 4.65 -8.60 -10.24
CA PHE A 119 3.34 -8.26 -10.82
C PHE A 119 2.41 -7.57 -9.81
N VAL A 120 2.32 -8.08 -8.58
CA VAL A 120 1.51 -7.50 -7.50
C VAL A 120 1.99 -6.09 -7.15
N VAL A 121 3.30 -5.88 -7.05
CA VAL A 121 3.87 -4.55 -6.80
C VAL A 121 3.56 -3.60 -7.97
N GLY A 122 3.72 -4.06 -9.21
CA GLY A 122 3.42 -3.25 -10.40
C GLY A 122 1.97 -2.78 -10.46
N LEU A 123 1.00 -3.68 -10.23
CA LEU A 123 -0.41 -3.29 -10.16
C LEU A 123 -0.69 -2.32 -9.02
N TRP A 124 -0.04 -2.51 -7.87
CA TRP A 124 -0.19 -1.58 -6.75
C TRP A 124 0.34 -0.18 -7.08
N LEU A 125 1.46 -0.07 -7.82
CA LEU A 125 2.02 1.20 -8.30
C LEU A 125 1.10 1.88 -9.31
N VAL A 126 0.53 1.13 -10.26
CA VAL A 126 -0.51 1.63 -11.18
C VAL A 126 -1.68 2.21 -10.38
N ASP A 127 -2.18 1.48 -9.38
CA ASP A 127 -3.25 1.96 -8.50
C ASP A 127 -2.85 3.21 -7.70
N GLN A 128 -1.58 3.35 -7.29
CA GLN A 128 -1.10 4.56 -6.63
C GLN A 128 -1.10 5.76 -7.59
N ARG A 129 -0.78 5.55 -8.87
CA ARG A 129 -0.84 6.60 -9.90
C ARG A 129 -2.25 7.03 -10.22
N LEU A 130 -3.19 6.09 -10.30
CA LEU A 130 -4.61 6.40 -10.43
C LEU A 130 -5.15 7.20 -9.23
N LYS A 131 -4.59 7.00 -8.03
CA LYS A 131 -4.88 7.79 -6.82
C LYS A 131 -4.15 9.15 -6.79
N GLY A 132 -3.46 9.55 -7.86
CA GLY A 132 -2.77 10.82 -7.98
C GLY A 132 -1.42 10.91 -7.25
N ARG A 133 -0.86 9.80 -6.74
CA ARG A 133 0.44 9.80 -6.07
C ARG A 133 1.57 9.77 -7.10
N LYS A 134 2.76 10.31 -6.80
CA LYS A 134 3.93 10.24 -7.71
C LYS A 134 4.69 8.94 -7.52
N LEU A 135 5.21 8.34 -8.59
CA LEU A 135 6.05 7.15 -8.46
C LEU A 135 7.30 7.45 -7.62
N PRO A 136 7.74 6.51 -6.76
CA PRO A 136 8.99 6.65 -6.04
C PRO A 136 10.16 6.30 -6.97
N THR A 137 11.35 6.84 -6.71
CA THR A 137 12.57 6.47 -7.45
C THR A 137 12.94 5.00 -7.24
N ARG A 138 12.61 4.43 -6.08
CA ARG A 138 12.79 3.01 -5.75
C ARG A 138 11.63 2.55 -4.87
N VAL A 139 11.15 1.34 -5.09
CA VAL A 139 10.11 0.73 -4.25
C VAL A 139 10.72 0.29 -2.92
N SER A 140 10.09 0.65 -1.80
CA SER A 140 10.59 0.34 -0.46
C SER A 140 10.44 -1.14 -0.10
N ASP A 141 11.34 -1.66 0.74
CA ASP A 141 11.34 -3.07 1.17
C ASP A 141 10.05 -3.49 1.88
N SER A 142 9.36 -2.54 2.53
CA SER A 142 8.09 -2.81 3.18
C SER A 142 6.98 -3.14 2.18
N VAL A 143 6.97 -2.48 1.01
CA VAL A 143 6.06 -2.79 -0.10
C VAL A 143 6.36 -4.18 -0.64
N TRP A 144 7.64 -4.47 -0.96
CA TRP A 144 8.07 -5.80 -1.42
C TRP A 144 7.71 -6.92 -0.43
N THR A 145 7.93 -6.66 0.87
CA THR A 145 7.63 -7.63 1.92
C THR A 145 6.13 -7.86 2.05
N SER A 146 5.32 -6.79 1.99
CA SER A 146 3.86 -6.92 2.01
C SER A 146 3.31 -7.66 0.80
N ALA A 147 3.93 -7.51 -0.38
CA ALA A 147 3.56 -8.24 -1.60
C ALA A 147 3.82 -9.75 -1.49
N ARG A 148 4.88 -10.16 -0.78
CA ARG A 148 5.19 -11.58 -0.54
C ARG A 148 4.13 -12.30 0.29
N GLY A 149 3.28 -11.58 1.02
CA GLY A 149 2.29 -12.18 1.94
C GLY A 149 2.92 -12.80 3.18
N LEU A 150 4.22 -12.59 3.42
CA LEU A 150 4.90 -13.02 4.62
C LEU A 150 4.49 -12.07 5.75
N GLY A 151 3.56 -12.52 6.60
CA GLY A 151 3.15 -11.80 7.79
C GLY A 151 4.32 -11.69 8.78
N ILE A 152 5.23 -10.76 8.57
CA ILE A 152 6.29 -10.47 9.55
C ILE A 152 5.61 -9.80 10.75
N LYS A 153 5.27 -10.61 11.75
CA LYS A 153 5.05 -10.15 13.11
C LYS A 153 6.41 -9.66 13.63
N VAL A 154 6.73 -8.40 13.41
CA VAL A 154 7.89 -7.76 14.05
C VAL A 154 7.61 -7.75 15.55
N LYS A 155 8.10 -8.77 16.26
CA LYS A 155 8.08 -8.81 17.72
C LYS A 155 9.23 -7.92 18.16
N VAL A 156 8.95 -6.63 18.34
CA VAL A 156 9.88 -5.71 19.00
C VAL A 156 10.07 -6.24 20.41
N ARG A 157 11.27 -6.76 20.70
CA ARG A 157 11.67 -7.09 22.06
C ARG A 157 12.11 -5.77 22.71
N THR A 158 11.28 -5.30 23.64
CA THR A 158 11.64 -4.27 24.63
C THR A 158 12.73 -4.80 25.54
#